data_AF-A0A820M1E0-F1
#
_entry.id   AF-A0A820M1E0-F1
#
_cell.length_a   1.000
_cell.length_b   1.000
_cell.length_c   1.000
_cell.angle_alpha   90.00
_cell.angle_beta   90.00
_cell.angle_gamma   90.00
#
_symmetry.space_group_name_H-M   'P 1'
#
loop_
_entity.id
_entity.type
_entity.pdbx_description
1 polymer ?
#
loop_
_entity_poly.entity_id
_entity_poly.type
_entity_poly.pdbx_seq_one_letter_code
_entity_poly.pdbx_strand_id
1 'polypeptide(L)'
;MNQSKQNRMAMMEFEKNKRKKLQRIYERKNCIENLPNEIFYEIFDYLEGCLLYEAFSNLNYRFQQLLIDSSVRLKINFVSYSGLLLEHRSKHIVIPKRHQIISFNFDNAFGESPIFTWFPINSQFNRLESITLRDIRTFHKIFHL
;
A
#
# COMPACT_ATOMS: atom_id res chain seq x y z
N MET A 1 13.88 -50.32 41.37
CA MET A 1 14.13 -49.40 40.23
C MET A 1 14.33 -48.00 40.80
N ASN A 2 15.40 -47.30 40.44
CA ASN A 2 15.94 -46.18 41.24
C ASN A 2 15.16 -44.87 40.97
N GLN A 3 14.52 -44.30 42.00
CA GLN A 3 13.61 -43.14 41.91
C GLN A 3 14.27 -41.89 41.29
N SER A 4 15.59 -41.74 41.47
CA SER A 4 16.41 -40.72 40.82
C SER A 4 16.42 -40.82 39.28
N LYS A 5 16.40 -42.03 38.71
CA LYS A 5 16.37 -42.23 37.25
C LYS A 5 14.99 -41.88 36.67
N GLN A 6 13.90 -42.17 37.38
CA GLN A 6 12.56 -41.80 36.97
C GLN A 6 12.36 -40.27 36.95
N ASN A 7 12.84 -39.57 37.99
CA ASN A 7 12.76 -38.12 38.04
C ASN A 7 13.54 -37.44 36.90
N ARG A 8 14.72 -37.97 36.54
CA ARG A 8 15.50 -37.46 35.40
C ARG A 8 14.79 -37.65 34.06
N MET A 9 14.14 -38.80 33.83
CA MET A 9 13.40 -39.05 32.59
C MET A 9 12.18 -38.13 32.47
N ALA A 10 11.42 -37.94 33.56
CA ALA A 10 10.27 -37.03 33.59
C ALA A 10 10.68 -35.58 33.28
N MET A 11 11.80 -35.10 33.83
CA MET A 11 12.35 -33.77 33.57
C MET A 11 12.74 -33.58 32.08
N MET A 12 13.40 -34.57 31.48
CA MET A 12 13.78 -34.51 30.05
C MET A 12 12.56 -34.55 29.13
N GLU A 13 11.54 -35.32 29.47
CA GLU A 13 10.30 -35.41 28.70
C GLU A 13 9.48 -34.11 28.78
N PHE A 14 9.43 -33.48 29.97
CA PHE A 14 8.84 -32.16 30.16
C PHE A 14 9.53 -31.09 29.30
N GLU A 15 10.86 -31.03 29.32
CA GLU A 15 11.65 -30.10 28.50
C GLU A 15 11.45 -30.34 27.00
N LYS A 16 11.39 -31.60 26.56
CA LYS A 16 11.12 -31.97 25.15
C LYS A 16 9.73 -31.50 24.72
N ASN A 17 8.71 -31.67 25.57
CA ASN A 17 7.34 -31.23 25.28
C ASN A 17 7.21 -29.70 25.28
N LYS A 18 7.91 -29.01 26.18
CA LYS A 18 7.99 -27.54 26.20
C LYS A 18 8.61 -26.99 24.91
N ARG A 19 9.72 -27.59 24.45
CA ARG A 19 10.35 -27.22 23.16
C ARG A 19 9.43 -27.47 21.97
N LYS A 20 8.79 -28.63 21.88
CA LYS A 20 7.80 -28.94 20.82
C LYS A 20 6.63 -27.95 20.81
N LYS A 21 6.14 -27.55 22.00
CA LYS A 21 5.05 -26.57 22.11
C LYS A 21 5.49 -25.18 21.63
N LEU A 22 6.68 -24.73 22.02
CA LEU A 22 7.25 -23.45 21.55
C LEU A 22 7.50 -23.44 20.04
N GLN A 23 7.99 -24.56 19.49
CA GLN A 23 8.24 -24.71 18.06
C GLN A 23 6.94 -24.66 17.25
N ARG A 24 5.88 -25.34 17.72
CA ARG A 24 4.53 -25.24 17.12
C ARG A 24 3.95 -23.82 17.17
N ILE A 25 4.23 -23.05 18.22
CA ILE A 25 3.80 -21.64 18.33
C ILE A 25 4.56 -20.77 17.33
N TYR A 26 5.86 -21.03 17.13
CA TYR A 26 6.67 -20.35 16.13
C TYR A 26 6.23 -20.69 14.69
N GLU A 27 5.89 -21.96 14.44
CA GLU A 27 5.37 -22.45 13.16
C GLU A 27 3.94 -21.95 12.86
N ARG A 28 3.14 -21.63 13.90
CA ARG A 28 1.79 -21.06 13.77
C ARG A 28 1.74 -19.53 13.74
N LYS A 29 2.87 -18.84 13.58
CA LYS A 29 2.81 -17.42 13.25
C LYS A 29 2.33 -17.26 11.82
N ASN A 30 1.01 -17.14 11.68
CA ASN A 30 0.37 -16.60 10.48
C ASN A 30 0.75 -15.13 10.36
N CYS A 31 1.97 -14.86 9.91
CA CYS A 31 2.39 -13.51 9.56
C CYS A 31 1.75 -13.13 8.23
N ILE A 32 1.20 -11.92 8.14
CA ILE A 32 0.69 -11.37 6.88
C ILE A 32 1.77 -11.44 5.78
N GLU A 33 3.04 -11.26 6.15
CA GLU A 33 4.22 -11.37 5.28
C GLU A 33 4.46 -12.78 4.70
N ASN A 34 3.73 -13.80 5.14
CA ASN A 34 3.81 -15.14 4.54
C ASN A 34 2.75 -15.34 3.44
N LEU A 35 1.82 -14.41 3.25
CA LEU A 35 0.83 -14.48 2.18
C LEU A 35 1.53 -14.39 0.81
N PRO A 36 1.01 -15.05 -0.24
CA PRO A 36 1.51 -14.91 -1.61
C PRO A 36 1.40 -13.48 -2.15
N ASN A 37 2.20 -13.13 -3.16
CA ASN A 37 2.19 -11.79 -3.78
C ASN A 37 0.84 -11.47 -4.43
N GLU A 38 0.19 -12.48 -4.99
CA GLU A 38 -1.10 -12.43 -5.67
C GLU A 38 -2.18 -11.87 -4.72
N ILE A 39 -2.18 -12.34 -3.47
CA ILE A 39 -3.10 -11.86 -2.44
C ILE A 39 -2.85 -10.38 -2.12
N PHE A 40 -1.59 -9.94 -2.14
CA PHE A 40 -1.28 -8.53 -1.93
C PHE A 40 -1.73 -7.66 -3.11
N TYR A 41 -1.57 -8.12 -4.35
CA TYR A 41 -2.09 -7.40 -5.50
C TYR A 41 -3.62 -7.25 -5.43
N GLU A 42 -4.34 -8.29 -5.01
CA GLU A 42 -5.77 -8.20 -4.75
C GLU A 42 -6.09 -7.18 -3.65
N ILE A 43 -5.36 -7.19 -2.52
CA ILE A 43 -5.54 -6.20 -1.45
C ILE A 43 -5.28 -4.78 -1.97
N PHE A 44 -4.23 -4.58 -2.76
CA PHE A 44 -3.84 -3.29 -3.30
C PHE A 44 -4.91 -2.69 -4.20
N ASP A 45 -5.65 -3.52 -4.95
CA ASP A 45 -6.75 -3.06 -5.81
C ASP A 45 -7.93 -2.45 -5.03
N TYR A 46 -8.08 -2.77 -3.74
CA TYR A 46 -9.08 -2.16 -2.85
C TYR A 46 -8.60 -0.87 -2.19
N LEU A 47 -7.30 -0.56 -2.24
CA LEU A 47 -6.72 0.60 -1.58
C LEU A 47 -6.57 1.79 -2.54
N GLU A 48 -6.64 2.98 -1.97
CA GLU A 48 -6.30 4.22 -2.67
C GLU A 48 -4.78 4.30 -2.86
N GLY A 49 -4.32 4.76 -4.01
CA GLY A 49 -2.93 4.66 -4.43
C GLY A 49 -1.96 5.42 -3.51
N CYS A 50 -2.29 6.64 -3.08
CA CYS A 50 -1.42 7.36 -2.13
C CYS A 50 -1.38 6.68 -0.76
N LEU A 51 -2.53 6.24 -0.22
CA LEU A 51 -2.59 5.49 1.04
C LEU A 51 -1.82 4.16 0.96
N LEU A 52 -1.93 3.46 -0.16
CA LEU A 52 -1.18 2.23 -0.44
C LEU A 52 0.33 2.49 -0.35
N TYR A 53 0.82 3.54 -1.02
CA TYR A 53 2.24 3.89 -0.99
C TYR A 53 2.72 4.30 0.39
N GLU A 54 1.96 5.12 1.11
CA GLU A 54 2.32 5.57 2.45
C GLU A 54 2.35 4.40 3.44
N ALA A 55 1.41 3.46 3.32
CA ALA A 55 1.31 2.32 4.23
C ALA A 55 2.36 1.22 3.94
N PHE A 56 2.71 0.98 2.67
CA PHE A 56 3.50 -0.20 2.29
C PHE A 56 4.91 0.10 1.78
N SER A 57 5.25 1.34 1.42
CA SER A 57 6.56 1.66 0.81
C SER A 57 7.76 1.45 1.74
N ASN A 58 7.55 1.55 3.06
CA ASN A 58 8.60 1.50 4.07
C ASN A 58 8.48 0.31 5.04
N LEU A 59 7.59 -0.67 4.76
CA LEU A 59 7.42 -1.82 5.65
C LEU A 59 8.60 -2.78 5.60
N ASN A 60 8.92 -3.28 4.40
CA ASN A 60 10.07 -4.13 4.14
C ASN A 60 10.39 -4.14 2.65
N TYR A 61 11.55 -4.71 2.29
CA TYR A 61 12.01 -4.78 0.91
C TYR A 61 11.01 -5.48 -0.01
N ARG A 62 10.34 -6.55 0.45
CA ARG A 62 9.36 -7.30 -0.36
C ARG A 62 8.20 -6.39 -0.78
N PHE A 63 7.59 -5.66 0.15
CA PHE A 63 6.48 -4.74 -0.18
C PHE A 63 6.93 -3.58 -1.06
N GLN A 64 8.13 -3.06 -0.84
CA GLN A 64 8.69 -2.04 -1.72
C GLN A 64 8.81 -2.54 -3.16
N GLN A 65 9.29 -3.79 -3.36
CA GLN A 65 9.36 -4.39 -4.69
C GLN A 65 7.97 -4.59 -5.31
N LEU A 66 6.98 -5.03 -4.52
CA LEU A 66 5.61 -5.18 -5.00
C LEU A 66 5.02 -3.86 -5.51
N LEU A 67 5.32 -2.74 -4.86
CA LEU A 67 4.87 -1.42 -5.33
C LEU A 67 5.65 -0.91 -6.55
N ILE A 68 6.89 -1.35 -6.74
CA ILE A 68 7.68 -1.00 -7.93
C ILE A 68 7.20 -1.76 -9.16
N ASP A 69 6.69 -2.97 -8.98
CA ASP A 69 6.15 -3.80 -10.05
C ASP A 69 5.07 -3.05 -10.85
N SER A 70 5.19 -3.12 -12.18
CA SER A 70 4.23 -2.52 -13.11
C SER A 70 2.84 -3.14 -13.04
N SER A 71 2.67 -4.29 -12.39
CA SER A 71 1.38 -4.97 -12.27
C SER A 71 0.41 -4.23 -11.36
N VAL A 72 0.92 -3.41 -10.42
CA VAL A 72 0.09 -2.62 -9.52
C VAL A 72 -0.69 -1.54 -10.28
N ARG A 73 -1.98 -1.45 -9.98
CA ARG A 73 -2.91 -0.48 -10.60
C ARG A 73 -3.27 0.58 -9.58
N LEU A 74 -2.77 1.81 -9.77
CA LEU A 74 -2.95 2.88 -8.80
C LEU A 74 -4.20 3.71 -9.11
N LYS A 75 -5.06 3.84 -8.10
CA LYS A 75 -6.24 4.70 -8.12
C LYS A 75 -5.99 5.90 -7.22
N ILE A 76 -5.70 7.05 -7.82
CA ILE A 76 -5.35 8.25 -7.05
C ILE A 76 -6.62 9.00 -6.70
N ASN A 77 -6.84 9.24 -5.40
CA ASN A 77 -7.95 10.02 -4.91
C ASN A 77 -7.45 11.29 -4.22
N PHE A 78 -7.86 12.43 -4.74
CA PHE A 78 -7.54 13.76 -4.23
C PHE A 78 -8.75 14.48 -3.62
N VAL A 79 -9.80 13.74 -3.25
CA VAL A 79 -10.93 14.28 -2.49
C VAL A 79 -10.46 14.76 -1.09
N SER A 80 -10.82 16.00 -0.74
CA SER A 80 -10.60 16.59 0.59
C SER A 80 -9.14 16.78 1.04
N TYR A 81 -8.17 16.81 0.13
CA TYR A 81 -6.77 17.09 0.49
C TYR A 81 -6.49 18.59 0.61
N SER A 82 -5.63 18.94 1.57
CA SER A 82 -5.04 20.28 1.63
C SER A 82 -4.01 20.47 0.50
N GLY A 83 -3.79 21.72 0.07
CA GLY A 83 -2.86 22.03 -1.03
C GLY A 83 -1.43 21.54 -0.81
N LEU A 84 -0.91 21.59 0.43
CA LEU A 84 0.44 21.12 0.76
C LEU A 84 0.57 19.59 0.68
N LEU A 85 -0.41 18.86 1.20
CA LEU A 85 -0.39 17.39 1.16
C LEU A 85 -0.56 16.90 -0.28
N LEU A 86 -1.39 17.60 -1.06
CA LEU A 86 -1.56 17.39 -2.48
C LEU A 86 -0.26 17.59 -3.24
N GLU A 87 0.45 18.70 -3.02
CA GLU A 87 1.74 18.98 -3.66
C GLU A 87 2.78 17.90 -3.34
N HIS A 88 2.91 17.55 -2.05
CA HIS A 88 3.83 16.51 -1.59
C HIS A 88 3.55 15.17 -2.27
N ARG A 89 2.30 14.69 -2.23
CA ARG A 89 1.91 13.42 -2.87
C ARG A 89 2.06 13.46 -4.38
N SER A 90 1.82 14.60 -5.00
CA SER A 90 2.03 14.78 -6.43
C SER A 90 3.50 14.54 -6.80
N LYS A 91 4.41 15.20 -6.09
CA LYS A 91 5.87 15.11 -6.33
C LYS A 91 6.44 13.73 -6.03
N HIS A 92 6.02 13.11 -4.92
CA HIS A 92 6.67 11.91 -4.40
C HIS A 92 5.97 10.60 -4.77
N ILE A 93 4.69 10.63 -5.17
CA ILE A 93 3.92 9.42 -5.47
C ILE A 93 3.39 9.48 -6.91
N VAL A 94 2.64 10.51 -7.27
CA VAL A 94 1.94 10.54 -8.57
C VAL A 94 2.91 10.64 -9.74
N ILE A 95 3.83 11.60 -9.73
CA ILE A 95 4.77 11.79 -10.84
C ILE A 95 5.67 10.56 -11.03
N PRO A 96 6.30 9.98 -10.00
CA PRO A 96 7.14 8.79 -10.16
C PRO A 96 6.36 7.56 -10.65
N LYS A 97 5.07 7.46 -10.31
CA LYS A 97 4.24 6.27 -10.58
C LYS A 97 3.17 6.46 -11.64
N ARG A 98 3.28 7.53 -12.44
CA ARG A 98 2.36 7.88 -13.55
C ARG A 98 2.01 6.73 -14.50
N HIS A 99 2.95 5.83 -14.77
CA HIS A 99 2.75 4.67 -15.64
C HIS A 99 1.91 3.55 -15.00
N GLN A 100 1.70 3.57 -13.68
CA GLN A 100 0.88 2.60 -12.94
C GLN A 100 -0.53 3.16 -12.66
N ILE A 101 -0.75 4.46 -12.87
CA ILE A 101 -2.01 5.12 -12.51
C ILE A 101 -3.07 4.81 -13.55
N ILE A 102 -4.19 4.26 -13.09
CA ILE A 102 -5.35 3.89 -13.90
C ILE A 102 -6.52 4.86 -13.73
N SER A 103 -6.59 5.57 -12.61
CA SER A 103 -7.69 6.50 -12.37
C SER A 103 -7.27 7.67 -11.50
N PHE A 104 -7.82 8.84 -11.81
CA PHE A 104 -7.84 9.98 -10.91
C PHE A 104 -9.26 10.29 -10.44
N ASN A 105 -9.39 10.63 -9.16
CA ASN A 105 -10.61 11.20 -8.60
C ASN A 105 -10.29 12.52 -7.91
N PHE A 106 -10.97 13.57 -8.34
CA PHE A 106 -10.71 14.96 -8.02
C PHE A 106 -12.02 15.54 -7.42
N ASP A 107 -11.96 16.33 -6.33
CA ASP A 107 -13.09 17.12 -5.80
C ASP A 107 -12.87 18.66 -5.84
N ASN A 108 -13.93 19.47 -5.73
CA ASN A 108 -14.00 20.95 -5.89
C ASN A 108 -12.95 21.79 -5.15
N ALA A 109 -12.14 21.21 -4.26
CA ALA A 109 -11.05 21.88 -3.57
C ALA A 109 -9.92 22.39 -4.51
N PHE A 110 -9.98 22.13 -5.83
CA PHE A 110 -9.00 22.65 -6.80
C PHE A 110 -9.16 24.10 -7.18
N GLY A 111 -10.18 24.82 -6.70
CA GLY A 111 -10.52 26.18 -7.14
C GLY A 111 -9.36 27.18 -7.24
N GLU A 112 -8.23 26.92 -6.57
CA GLU A 112 -6.96 27.67 -6.71
C GLU A 112 -5.70 26.78 -6.83
N SER A 113 -5.83 25.45 -6.81
CA SER A 113 -4.65 24.57 -6.80
C SER A 113 -4.14 24.35 -8.23
N PRO A 114 -2.86 24.64 -8.50
CA PRO A 114 -2.26 24.46 -9.83
C PRO A 114 -1.88 22.99 -10.05
N ILE A 115 -2.76 22.06 -9.68
CA ILE A 115 -2.49 20.63 -9.65
C ILE A 115 -2.05 20.10 -11.03
N PHE A 116 -2.70 20.57 -12.09
CA PHE A 116 -2.35 20.21 -13.46
C PHE A 116 -1.06 20.88 -13.95
N THR A 117 -0.58 21.93 -13.28
CA THR A 117 0.77 22.46 -13.55
C THR A 117 1.83 21.60 -12.86
N TRP A 118 1.52 20.99 -11.71
CA TRP A 118 2.45 20.09 -11.03
C TRP A 118 2.65 18.78 -11.77
N PHE A 119 1.57 18.21 -12.32
CA PHE A 119 1.63 17.02 -13.16
C PHE A 119 0.63 17.13 -14.32
N PRO A 120 1.05 17.64 -15.48
CA PRO A 120 0.16 17.68 -16.63
C PRO A 120 -0.20 16.25 -17.04
N ILE A 121 -1.49 15.97 -17.16
CA ILE A 121 -1.97 14.67 -17.66
C ILE A 121 -1.61 14.60 -19.14
N ASN A 122 -0.65 13.74 -19.47
CA ASN A 122 -0.08 13.61 -20.80
C ASN A 122 0.18 12.11 -21.14
N SER A 123 0.86 11.86 -22.25
CA SER A 123 1.17 10.51 -22.74
C SER A 123 1.99 9.64 -21.78
N GLN A 124 2.59 10.21 -20.74
CA GLN A 124 3.30 9.44 -19.72
C GLN A 124 2.37 8.69 -18.76
N PHE A 125 1.08 9.05 -18.73
CA PHE A 125 0.03 8.33 -18.04
C PHE A 125 -0.58 7.26 -18.95
N ASN A 126 0.26 6.35 -19.45
CA ASN A 126 -0.08 5.40 -20.51
C ASN A 126 -1.12 4.32 -20.11
N ARG A 127 -1.43 4.17 -18.82
CA ARG A 127 -2.45 3.26 -18.30
C ARG A 127 -3.67 3.97 -17.74
N LEU A 128 -3.77 5.29 -17.90
CA LEU A 128 -4.88 6.05 -17.36
C LEU A 128 -6.16 5.70 -18.12
N GLU A 129 -7.15 5.17 -17.40
CA GLU A 129 -8.43 4.70 -17.93
C GLU A 129 -9.57 5.67 -17.58
N SER A 130 -9.48 6.39 -16.46
CA SER A 130 -10.56 7.27 -16.02
C SER A 130 -10.09 8.51 -15.24
N ILE A 131 -10.83 9.60 -15.41
CA ILE A 131 -10.70 10.82 -14.61
C ILE A 131 -12.09 11.20 -14.13
N THR A 132 -12.28 11.27 -12.82
CA THR A 132 -13.52 11.72 -12.20
C THR A 132 -13.31 13.10 -11.61
N LEU A 133 -14.11 14.06 -12.06
CA LEU A 133 -14.16 15.41 -11.51
C LEU A 133 -15.47 15.55 -10.72
N ARG A 134 -15.37 15.75 -9.42
CA ARG A 134 -16.50 15.98 -8.53
C ARG A 134 -16.64 17.48 -8.26
N ASP A 135 -17.88 17.92 -8.29
CA ASP A 135 -18.28 19.30 -7.98
C ASP A 135 -17.44 20.36 -8.74
N ILE A 136 -17.70 20.44 -10.06
CA ILE A 136 -16.94 21.22 -11.06
C ILE A 136 -17.24 22.73 -10.98
N ARG A 137 -17.97 23.20 -9.95
CA ARG A 137 -18.48 24.58 -9.88
C ARG A 137 -17.39 25.66 -9.95
N THR A 138 -16.15 25.36 -9.57
CA THR A 138 -15.00 26.28 -9.66
C THR A 138 -14.06 26.03 -10.84
N PHE A 139 -14.23 24.94 -11.61
CA PHE A 139 -13.33 24.57 -12.70
C PHE A 139 -13.34 25.57 -13.86
N HIS A 140 -14.40 26.37 -13.98
CA HIS A 140 -14.52 27.43 -14.99
C HIS A 140 -13.43 28.51 -14.89
N LYS A 141 -12.70 28.63 -13.78
CA LYS A 141 -11.61 29.62 -13.64
C LYS A 141 -10.24 29.11 -14.10
N ILE A 142 -10.06 27.80 -14.26
CA ILE A 142 -8.74 27.17 -14.46
C ILE A 142 -8.45 26.86 -15.93
N PHE A 143 -9.50 26.58 -16.71
CA PHE A 143 -9.40 26.47 -18.16
C PHE A 143 -10.09 27.68 -18.78
N HIS A 144 -9.34 28.73 -19.08
CA HIS A 144 -9.75 29.70 -20.10
C HIS A 144 -9.70 29.00 -21.46
N LEU A 145 -10.77 28.26 -21.77
CA LEU A 145 -11.16 27.87 -23.13
C LEU A 145 -12.27 28.81 -23.58
#